data_AF-A0AA37WL16-F1
#
_entry.id   AF-A0AA37WL16-F1
#
_cell.length_a   1.000
_cell.length_b   1.000
_cell.length_c   1.000
_cell.angle_alpha   90.00
_cell.angle_beta   90.00
_cell.angle_gamma   90.00
#
_symmetry.space_group_name_H-M   'P 1'
#
loop_
_entity.id
_entity.type
_entity.pdbx_description
1 polymer ?
#
loop_
_entity_poly.entity_id
_entity_poly.type
_entity_poly.pdbx_seq_one_letter_code
_entity_poly.pdbx_strand_id
1 'polypeptide(L)'
;MPTFSGDCWRAFEFAIERAKIELPRGQRTHALRHTFASHFMMNGGDLLVLSKILGHQTIQMTMVYAHLAPDHLYDAVEKNPITMRKSKKEIAA
;
A
#
# COMPACT_ATOMS: atom_id res chain seq x y z
N MET A 1 26.08 12.15 24.01
CA MET A 1 25.20 11.50 23.02
C MET A 1 24.46 10.37 23.73
N PRO A 2 23.15 10.19 23.54
CA PRO A 2 22.47 9.05 24.14
C PRO A 2 23.00 7.77 23.48
N THR A 3 23.49 6.86 24.31
CA THR A 3 23.99 5.54 23.94
C THR A 3 22.81 4.66 23.50
N PHE A 4 22.89 4.08 22.31
CA PHE A 4 21.91 3.11 21.78
C PHE A 4 21.98 1.81 22.58
N SER A 5 21.34 1.77 23.75
CA SER A 5 21.16 0.58 24.56
C SER A 5 19.72 0.05 24.38
N GLY A 6 19.60 -1.04 23.61
CA GLY A 6 18.62 -2.13 23.77
C GLY A 6 17.15 -1.89 23.41
N ASP A 7 16.62 -0.67 23.47
CA ASP A 7 15.18 -0.43 23.33
C ASP A 7 14.85 0.33 22.03
N CYS A 8 14.66 -0.43 20.94
CA CYS A 8 14.23 0.10 19.65
C CYS A 8 12.89 0.84 19.73
N TRP A 9 12.02 0.49 20.69
CA TRP A 9 10.74 1.16 20.87
C TRP A 9 10.94 2.59 21.41
N ARG A 10 11.77 2.77 22.45
CA ARG A 10 12.11 4.12 22.93
C ARG A 10 12.81 4.95 21.87
N ALA A 11 13.71 4.35 21.08
CA ALA A 11 14.35 5.05 19.96
C ALA A 11 13.31 5.53 18.93
N PHE A 12 12.31 4.70 18.62
CA PHE A 12 11.21 5.07 17.74
C PHE A 12 10.32 6.18 18.34
N GLU A 13 10.00 6.12 19.63
CA GLU A 13 9.26 7.19 20.31
C GLU A 13 9.99 8.54 20.23
N PHE A 14 11.29 8.56 20.51
CA PHE A 14 12.11 9.76 20.37
C PHE A 14 12.20 10.24 18.93
N ALA A 15 12.24 9.34 17.95
CA ALA A 15 12.25 9.71 16.54
C ALA A 15 10.95 10.42 16.13
N ILE A 16 9.79 9.92 16.58
CA ILE A 16 8.48 10.55 16.35
C ILE A 16 8.42 11.93 17.00
N GLU A 17 8.88 12.06 18.26
CA GLU A 17 8.91 13.32 18.98
C GLU A 17 9.81 14.36 18.29
N ARG A 18 11.01 13.96 17.87
CA ARG A 18 11.96 14.81 17.14
C ARG A 18 11.43 15.24 15.78
N ALA A 19 10.71 14.35 15.09
CA ALA A 19 10.08 14.65 13.81
C ALA A 19 8.82 15.50 13.94
N LYS A 20 8.34 15.77 15.18
CA LYS A 20 7.11 16.51 15.48
C LYS A 20 5.88 15.93 14.78
N ILE A 21 5.80 14.60 14.71
CA ILE A 21 4.67 13.91 14.09
C ILE A 21 3.60 13.65 15.16
N GLU A 22 2.41 14.20 14.94
CA GLU A 22 1.25 13.91 15.78
C GLU A 22 0.53 12.65 15.27
N LEU A 23 0.25 11.71 16.18
CA LEU A 23 -0.45 10.47 15.87
C LEU A 23 -1.60 10.25 16.84
N PRO A 24 -2.74 9.69 16.38
CA PRO A 24 -3.81 9.28 17.28
C PRO A 24 -3.32 8.28 18.33
N ARG A 25 -3.97 8.27 19.49
CA ARG A 25 -3.63 7.36 20.59
C ARG A 25 -3.72 5.90 20.10
N GLY A 26 -2.65 5.14 20.30
CA GLY A 26 -2.57 3.73 19.91
C GLY A 26 -2.14 3.45 18.47
N GLN A 27 -1.98 4.48 17.62
CA GLN A 27 -1.59 4.28 16.21
C GLN A 27 -0.09 4.07 15.99
N ARG A 28 0.76 4.41 16.97
CA ARG A 28 2.23 4.34 16.83
C ARG A 28 2.73 2.97 16.37
N THR A 29 2.15 1.89 16.90
CA THR A 29 2.54 0.50 16.57
C THR A 29 2.22 0.11 15.12
N HIS A 30 1.27 0.80 14.48
CA HIS A 30 0.80 0.49 13.13
C HIS A 30 1.08 1.62 12.12
N ALA A 31 1.58 2.78 12.56
CA ALA A 31 1.80 3.94 11.71
C ALA A 31 2.65 3.59 10.48
N LEU A 32 3.79 2.93 10.66
CA LEU A 32 4.66 2.53 9.55
C LEU A 32 4.01 1.50 8.62
N ARG A 33 3.19 0.58 9.16
CA ARG A 33 2.42 -0.39 8.36
C ARG A 33 1.38 0.32 7.50
N HIS A 34 0.66 1.28 8.07
CA HIS A 34 -0.31 2.10 7.35
C HIS A 34 0.40 2.91 6.26
N THR A 35 1.53 3.54 6.56
CA THR A 35 2.35 4.26 5.57
C THR A 35 2.78 3.35 4.42
N PHE A 36 3.30 2.16 4.71
CA PHE A 36 3.66 1.18 3.68
C PHE A 36 2.46 0.83 2.78
N ALA A 37 1.32 0.48 3.38
CA ALA A 37 0.13 0.07 2.65
C ALA A 37 -0.44 1.21 1.79
N SER A 38 -0.46 2.43 2.30
CA SER A 38 -0.88 3.62 1.55
C SER A 38 0.00 3.86 0.33
N HIS A 39 1.32 3.87 0.50
CA HIS A 39 2.26 4.06 -0.62
C HIS A 39 2.23 2.91 -1.62
N PHE A 40 2.04 1.67 -1.14
CA PHE A 40 1.90 0.51 -2.02
C PHE A 40 0.70 0.66 -2.98
N MET A 41 -0.46 1.09 -2.45
CA MET A 41 -1.65 1.32 -3.29
C MET A 41 -1.49 2.55 -4.21
N MET A 42 -0.93 3.65 -3.70
CA MET A 42 -0.67 4.86 -4.50
C MET A 42 0.25 4.58 -5.70
N ASN A 43 1.17 3.61 -5.56
CA ASN A 43 2.07 3.20 -6.64
C ASN A 43 1.44 2.20 -7.63
N GLY A 44 0.12 1.98 -7.57
CA GLY A 44 -0.59 1.04 -8.45
C GLY A 44 -0.45 -0.42 -8.06
N GLY A 45 -0.13 -0.70 -6.78
CA GLY A 45 -0.06 -2.06 -6.27
C GLY A 45 -1.43 -2.76 -6.24
N ASP A 46 -1.42 -4.10 -6.41
CA ASP A 46 -2.63 -4.92 -6.38
C ASP A 46 -3.13 -5.12 -4.94
N LEU A 47 -4.41 -4.82 -4.69
CA LEU A 47 -5.06 -4.92 -3.38
C LEU A 47 -5.04 -6.35 -2.79
N LEU A 48 -5.17 -7.39 -3.63
CA LEU A 48 -5.09 -8.79 -3.21
C LEU A 48 -3.67 -9.16 -2.79
N VAL A 49 -2.67 -8.63 -3.49
CA VAL A 49 -1.25 -8.80 -3.13
C VAL A 49 -0.97 -8.12 -1.80
N LEU A 50 -1.43 -6.87 -1.62
CA LEU A 50 -1.29 -6.15 -0.36
C LEU A 50 -1.92 -6.91 0.80
N SER A 51 -3.11 -7.51 0.60
CA SER A 51 -3.80 -8.31 1.62
C SER A 51 -2.94 -9.48 2.12
N LYS A 52 -2.24 -10.16 1.20
CA LYS A 52 -1.33 -11.26 1.53
C LYS A 52 -0.07 -10.77 2.24
N ILE A 53 0.53 -9.68 1.78
CA ILE A 53 1.73 -9.07 2.41
C ILE A 53 1.42 -8.66 3.86
N LEU A 54 0.25 -8.08 4.10
CA LEU A 54 -0.17 -7.63 5.42
C LEU A 54 -0.70 -8.78 6.31
N GLY A 55 -0.89 -9.98 5.76
CA GLY A 55 -1.44 -11.13 6.49
C GLY A 55 -2.89 -10.92 6.95
N HIS A 56 -3.67 -10.15 6.19
CA HIS A 56 -5.08 -9.93 6.52
C HIS A 56 -5.91 -11.18 6.25
N GLN A 57 -6.74 -11.55 7.23
CA GLN A 57 -7.62 -12.73 7.13
C GLN A 57 -8.74 -12.51 6.11
N THR A 58 -9.23 -11.27 6.00
CA THR A 58 -10.30 -10.91 5.08
C THR A 58 -9.89 -9.70 4.24
N ILE A 59 -10.36 -9.65 3.00
CA ILE A 59 -10.04 -8.55 2.07
C ILE A 59 -10.58 -7.21 2.58
N GLN A 60 -11.68 -7.24 3.34
CA GLN A 60 -12.32 -6.09 3.97
C GLN A 60 -11.35 -5.31 4.87
N MET A 61 -10.39 -5.98 5.51
CA MET A 61 -9.35 -5.30 6.30
C MET A 61 -8.41 -4.46 5.43
N THR A 62 -8.13 -4.91 4.20
CA THR A 62 -7.28 -4.21 3.23
C THR A 62 -8.03 -3.13 2.45
N MET A 63 -9.36 -3.26 2.33
CA MET A 63 -10.21 -2.30 1.61
C MET A 63 -10.09 -0.87 2.12
N VAL A 64 -9.63 -0.66 3.37
CA VAL A 64 -9.35 0.68 3.91
C VAL A 64 -8.33 1.46 3.07
N TYR A 65 -7.49 0.79 2.27
CA TYR A 65 -6.51 1.44 1.38
C TYR A 65 -6.97 1.52 -0.08
N ALA A 66 -8.10 0.92 -0.45
CA ALA A 66 -8.53 0.83 -1.86
C ALA A 66 -8.73 2.20 -2.52
N HIS A 67 -9.15 3.20 -1.74
CA HIS A 67 -9.35 4.58 -2.19
C HIS A 67 -8.05 5.30 -2.60
N LEU A 68 -6.88 4.73 -2.30
CA LEU A 68 -5.58 5.29 -2.66
C LEU A 68 -5.05 4.74 -3.99
N ALA A 69 -5.72 3.74 -4.57
CA ALA A 69 -5.35 3.21 -5.87
C ALA A 69 -5.56 4.28 -6.97
N PRO A 70 -4.67 4.36 -7.98
CA PRO A 70 -4.88 5.24 -9.11
C PRO A 70 -6.12 4.84 -9.93
N ASP A 71 -6.71 5.79 -10.65
CA ASP A 71 -7.88 5.51 -11.49
C ASP A 71 -7.52 4.57 -12.66
N HIS A 72 -8.13 3.39 -12.67
CA HIS A 72 -7.91 2.35 -13.70
C HIS A 72 -9.03 2.31 -14.75
N LEU A 73 -9.78 3.40 -14.95
CA LEU A 73 -10.88 3.42 -15.92
C LEU A 73 -10.39 3.19 -17.37
N TYR A 74 -9.21 3.71 -17.72
CA TYR A 74 -8.58 3.48 -19.02
C TYR A 74 -8.12 2.03 -19.20
N ASP A 75 -7.66 1.37 -18.13
CA ASP A 75 -7.26 -0.03 -18.16
C ASP A 75 -8.40 -0.96 -18.59
N ALA A 76 -9.65 -0.63 -18.25
CA ALA A 76 -10.81 -1.41 -18.69
C ALA A 76 -11.00 -1.39 -20.21
N VAL A 77 -10.67 -0.26 -20.86
CA VAL A 77 -10.71 -0.13 -22.32
C VAL A 77 -9.52 -0.83 -22.96
N GLU A 78 -8.34 -0.73 -22.36
CA GLU A 78 -7.13 -1.34 -22.92
C GLU A 78 -7.11 -2.87 -22.76
N LYS A 79 -7.48 -3.37 -21.58
CA LYS A 79 -7.35 -4.78 -21.19
C LYS A 79 -8.60 -5.61 -21.48
N ASN A 80 -9.60 -5.06 -22.18
CA ASN A 80 -10.79 -5.84 -22.55
C ASN A 80 -10.47 -6.91 -23.62
N PRO A 81 -11.19 -8.04 -23.61
CA PRO A 81 -10.94 -9.16 -24.52
C PRO A 81 -11.21 -8.82 -26.00
N ILE A 82 -12.02 -7.80 -26.28
CA ILE A 82 -12.37 -7.39 -27.65
C ILE A 82 -11.16 -6.73 -28.34
N THR A 83 -10.49 -5.83 -27.62
CA THR A 83 -9.30 -5.11 -28.09
C THR A 83 -8.13 -6.08 -28.26
N MET A 84 -7.92 -6.98 -27.30
CA MET A 84 -6.89 -8.02 -27.40
C MET A 84 -7.09 -8.98 -28.58
N ARG A 85 -8.35 -9.21 -29.01
CA ARG A 85 -8.64 -10.06 -30.18
C ARG A 85 -8.23 -9.42 -31.50
N LYS A 86 -8.26 -8.08 -31.61
CA LYS A 86 -7.89 -7.36 -32.84
C LYS A 86 -6.39 -7.40 -33.10
N SER A 87 -5.56 -7.15 -32.10
CA SER A 87 -4.09 -7.20 -32.27
C SER A 87 -3.61 -8.59 -32.71
N LYS A 88 -4.21 -9.65 -32.16
CA LYS A 88 -3.86 -11.03 -32.54
C LYS A 88 -4.20 -11.37 -33.99
N LYS A 89 -5.19 -10.70 -34.59
CA LYS A 89 -5.55 -10.86 -36.01
C LYS A 89 -4.62 -10.09 -36.94
N GLU A 90 -4.15 -8.91 -36.53
CA GLU A 90 -3.19 -8.10 -37.29
C GLU A 90 -1.78 -8.69 -37.29
N ILE A 91 -1.39 -9.42 -36.24
CA ILE A 91 -0.08 -10.12 -36.18
C ILE A 91 -0.11 -11.45 -36.96
N ALA A 92 -1.31 -12.00 -37.19
CA ALA A 92 -1.50 -13.29 -37.89
C ALA A 92 -1.88 -13.13 -39.37
N ALA A 93 -1.91 -11.91 -39.90
CA ALA A 93 -2.16 -11.57 -41.30
C ALA A 93 -0.89 -10.99 -41.92
#